data_AF-A0A836UC57-F1
#
_entry.id   AF-A0A836UC57-F1
#
_cell.length_a   1.000
_cell.length_b   1.000
_cell.length_c   1.000
_cell.angle_alpha   90.00
_cell.angle_beta   90.00
_cell.angle_gamma   90.00
#
_symmetry.space_group_name_H-M   'P 1'
#
loop_
_entity.id
_entity.type
_entity.pdbx_description
1 polymer ?
#
loop_
_entity_poly.entity_id
_entity_poly.type
_entity_poly.pdbx_seq_one_letter_code
_entity_poly.pdbx_strand_id
1 'polypeptide(L)' 'MSSVLITGASGFIGRALAASMAGAHDVICMSRQDPGLDLEWIRGESGTFEDLRQ' A
#
# COMPACT_ATOMS: atom_id res chain seq x y z
N MET A 1 17.38 -0.84 0.11
CA MET A 1 16.24 -0.68 1.04
C MET A 1 15.68 0.71 0.82
N SER A 2 14.45 0.80 0.34
CA SER A 2 13.77 2.06 0.02
C SER A 2 12.33 1.95 0.46
N SER A 3 11.72 3.06 0.88
CA SER A 3 10.31 3.11 1.21
C SER A 3 9.46 3.13 -0.06
N VAL A 4 8.44 2.28 -0.12
CA VAL A 4 7.57 2.13 -1.30
C VAL A 4 6.11 2.22 -0.87
N LEU A 5 5.40 3.21 -1.39
CA LEU A 5 3.94 3.32 -1.26
C LEU A 5 3.27 2.54 -2.39
N ILE A 6 2.41 1.58 -2.05
CA ILE A 6 1.60 0.83 -3.02
C ILE A 6 0.15 1.28 -2.91
N THR A 7 -0.31 2.03 -3.91
CA THR A 7 -1.73 2.40 -4.04
C THR A 7 -2.56 1.26 -4.62
N GLY A 8 -3.83 1.17 -4.27
CA GLY A 8 -4.69 0.08 -4.71
C GLY A 8 -4.29 -1.26 -4.09
N ALA A 9 -3.68 -1.22 -2.90
CA ALA A 9 -3.11 -2.38 -2.22
C ALA A 9 -4.13 -3.49 -1.91
N SER A 10 -5.42 -3.19 -1.79
CA SER A 10 -6.48 -4.20 -1.62
C SER A 10 -6.89 -4.90 -2.93
N GLY A 11 -6.40 -4.44 -4.09
CA GLY A 11 -6.64 -5.07 -5.39
C GLY A 11 -5.89 -6.39 -5.56
N PHE A 12 -6.20 -7.13 -6.63
CA PHE A 12 -5.53 -8.39 -6.95
C PHE A 12 -4.02 -8.23 -7.14
N ILE A 13 -3.62 -7.27 -7.98
CA ILE A 13 -2.20 -7.00 -8.27
C ILE A 13 -1.50 -6.33 -7.08
N GLY A 14 -2.17 -5.34 -6.46
CA GLY A 14 -1.62 -4.58 -5.33
C GLY A 14 -1.20 -5.49 -4.18
N ARG A 15 -2.04 -6.48 -3.83
CA ARG A 15 -1.71 -7.46 -2.78
C ARG A 15 -0.48 -8.28 -3.11
N ALA A 16 -0.45 -8.86 -4.31
CA ALA A 16 0.67 -9.71 -4.74
C ALA A 16 1.99 -8.92 -4.81
N LEU A 17 1.93 -7.67 -5.30
CA LEU A 17 3.09 -6.79 -5.39
C LEU A 17 3.61 -6.42 -3.99
N ALA A 18 2.71 -6.02 -3.08
CA ALA A 18 3.09 -5.64 -1.72
C ALA A 18 3.77 -6.78 -0.97
N ALA A 19 3.19 -7.99 -1.02
CA ALA A 19 3.78 -9.17 -0.41
C ALA A 19 5.16 -9.52 -1.01
N SER A 20 5.31 -9.40 -2.33
CA SER A 20 6.59 -9.66 -3.02
C SER A 20 7.67 -8.65 -2.64
N MET A 21 7.33 -7.36 -2.57
CA MET A 21 8.28 -6.28 -2.30
C MET A 21 8.70 -6.19 -0.83
N ALA A 22 7.85 -6.64 0.11
CA ALA A 22 8.13 -6.59 1.55
C ALA A 22 9.39 -7.37 1.96
N GLY A 23 9.87 -8.31 1.14
CA GLY A 23 11.13 -9.02 1.39
C GLY A 23 12.39 -8.17 1.18
N ALA A 24 12.29 -7.00 0.53
CA ALA A 24 13.43 -6.17 0.16
C ALA A 24 13.24 -4.66 0.41
N HIS A 25 12.01 -4.22 0.66
CA HIS A 25 11.62 -2.81 0.79
C HIS A 25 10.70 -2.60 1.98
N ASP A 26 10.71 -1.37 2.52
CA ASP A 26 9.75 -0.93 3.52
C ASP A 26 8.46 -0.55 2.79
N VAL A 27 7.50 -1.47 2.77
CA VAL A 27 6.26 -1.33 1.99
C VAL A 27 5.17 -0.74 2.86
N ILE A 28 4.58 0.37 2.39
CA ILE A 28 3.37 0.97 2.94
C ILE A 28 2.25 0.76 1.93
N CYS A 29 1.14 0.17 2.39
CA CYS A 29 -0.05 -0.06 1.58
C CYS A 29 -1.03 1.11 1.71
N MET A 30 -1.60 1.56 0.59
CA MET A 30 -2.70 2.53 0.58
C MET A 30 -3.90 1.97 -0.18
N SER A 31 -5.03 1.90 0.49
CA SER A 31 -6.31 1.51 -0.11
C SER A 31 -7.49 1.93 0.75
N ARG A 32 -8.67 2.03 0.13
CA ARG A 32 -9.92 2.39 0.82
C ARG A 32 -10.38 1.34 1.83
N GLN A 33 -9.94 0.09 1.66
CA GLN A 33 -10.24 -1.07 2.49
C GLN A 33 -8.92 -1.72 2.93
N ASP A 34 -8.95 -2.40 4.06
CA ASP A 34 -7.83 -3.19 4.57
C ASP A 34 -7.38 -4.22 3.51
N PRO A 35 -6.11 -4.20 3.08
CA PRO A 35 -5.60 -5.18 2.12
C PRO A 35 -5.52 -6.61 2.69
N GLY A 36 -5.66 -6.80 4.00
CA GLY A 36 -5.56 -8.11 4.66
C GLY A 36 -4.13 -8.68 4.62
N LEU A 37 -3.14 -7.79 4.63
CA LEU A 37 -1.72 -8.13 4.64
C LEU A 37 -1.14 -7.74 6.00
N ASP A 38 -0.14 -8.50 6.47
CA ASP A 38 0.64 -8.15 7.65
C ASP A 38 1.70 -7.10 7.29
N LEU A 39 1.24 -5.95 6.77
CA LEU A 39 2.06 -4.82 6.32
C LEU A 39 1.43 -3.52 6.81
N GLU A 40 2.23 -2.46 6.90
CA GLU A 40 1.73 -1.14 7.24
C GLU A 40 0.67 -0.70 6.21
N TRP A 41 -0.48 -0.23 6.71
CA TRP A 41 -1.60 0.17 5.87
C TRP A 41 -2.19 1.51 6.31
N ILE A 42 -2.36 2.39 5.34
CA ILE A 42 -3.02 3.67 5.48
C ILE A 42 -4.32 3.62 4.68
N ARG A 43 -5.42 3.98 5.33
CA ARG A 43 -6.69 4.16 4.64
C ARG A 43 -6.69 5.47 3.88
N GLY A 44 -6.91 5.42 2.57
CA GLY A 44 -7.05 6.63 1.75
C GLY A 44 -7.49 6.36 0.32
N GLU A 45 -7.81 7.43 -0.39
CA GLU A 45 -8.15 7.45 -1.81
C GLU A 45 -7.07 8.17 -2.62
N SER A 46 -6.47 7.47 -3.58
CA SER A 46 -5.36 8.01 -4.39
C SER A 46 -5.76 9.17 -5.32
N GLY A 47 -7.05 9.40 -5.51
CA GLY A 47 -7.55 10.57 -6.25
C GLY A 47 -7.62 11.85 -5.40
N THR A 48 -7.48 11.72 -4.09
CA THR A 48 -7.58 12.83 -3.13
C THR A 48 -6.18 13.29 -2.74
N PHE A 49 -5.88 14.57 -2.97
CA PHE A 49 -4.56 15.13 -2.71
C PHE A 49 -4.20 15.08 -1.22
N GLU A 50 -5.17 15.37 -0.36
CA GLU A 50 -5.02 15.35 1.09
C GLU A 50 -4.64 13.95 1.60
N ASP A 51 -5.22 12.91 0.99
CA ASP A 51 -4.93 11.52 1.34
C ASP A 51 -3.53 11.08 0.88
N LEU A 52 -3.04 11.61 -0.26
CA LEU A 52 -1.70 11.31 -0.77
C LEU A 52 -0.58 12.02 0.00
N ARG A 53 -0.91 13.07 0.76
CA ARG A 53 0.07 13.87 1.51
C ARG A 53 0.27 13.41 2.95
N GLN A 54 -0.44 12.36 3.37
CA GLN A 54 -0.27 11.70 4.67
C GLN A 54 1.09 11.00 4.72
#